data_AF-A0AAU7AQ83-F1
#
_entry.id   AF-A0AAU7AQ83-F1
#
_cell.length_a   1.000
_cell.length_b   1.000
_cell.length_c   1.000
_cell.angle_alpha   90.00
_cell.angle_beta   90.00
_cell.angle_gamma   90.00
#
_symmetry.space_group_name_H-M   'P 1'
#
loop_
_entity.id
_entity.type
_entity.pdbx_description
1 polymer ?
#
loop_
_entity_poly.entity_id
_entity_poly.type
_entity_poly.pdbx_seq_one_letter_code
_entity_poly.pdbx_strand_id
1 'polypeptide(L)'
;MPSPPLPWTDALRRREALVVLAGAGAAGALGAWRLVGADPAVAADCVLQQESTEGPFYLDVDLLRRDLRGGRTGTNLALRLKVVDAGTCRPIRGAVVELWHTDAGGKYSGIASEGTSGKTFMRGAQRTDRSGVARFTTIVPGWYPGRTPHIHVKVFVGGDVVHTGQLYFRPAVTQAVYAQGRYRARGRQDTTNASDGIFGAEGGSRAVLALKRRGATAASGYTGGLTLGVQR
;
A
#
# COMPACT_ATOMS: atom_id res chain seq x y z
N MET A 1 43.47 18.35 22.36
CA MET A 1 44.27 17.24 21.81
C MET A 1 45.73 17.51 22.17
N PRO A 2 46.57 16.52 22.53
CA PRO A 2 46.58 15.13 22.04
C PRO A 2 46.57 14.01 23.12
N SER A 3 46.47 12.78 22.59
CA SER A 3 46.06 11.45 23.13
C SER A 3 47.22 10.60 23.71
N PRO A 4 47.13 9.24 23.84
CA PRO A 4 46.27 8.33 24.63
C PRO A 4 47.13 7.41 25.56
N PRO A 5 46.60 6.31 26.17
CA PRO A 5 46.75 4.99 25.52
C PRO A 5 45.59 3.99 25.73
N LEU A 6 45.45 3.04 24.78
CA LEU A 6 44.81 1.72 24.93
C LEU A 6 45.94 0.68 25.18
N PRO A 7 45.72 -0.47 25.86
CA PRO A 7 45.17 -1.66 25.19
C PRO A 7 44.39 -2.69 26.05
N TRP A 8 43.38 -3.28 25.38
CA TRP A 8 43.00 -4.70 25.26
C TRP A 8 42.93 -5.70 26.43
N THR A 9 41.78 -6.38 26.43
CA THR A 9 41.50 -7.83 26.64
C THR A 9 41.55 -8.44 28.03
N ASP A 10 40.36 -8.81 28.52
CA ASP A 10 40.00 -10.11 29.09
C ASP A 10 38.48 -10.08 29.37
N ALA A 11 37.65 -11.12 29.28
CA ALA A 11 37.81 -12.55 29.05
C ALA A 11 36.42 -13.08 28.59
N LEU A 12 36.35 -13.96 27.57
CA LEU A 12 35.92 -15.37 27.66
C LEU A 12 34.45 -15.60 28.12
N ARG A 13 33.61 -16.46 27.53
CA ARG A 13 33.82 -17.61 26.64
C ARG A 13 32.48 -18.10 26.05
N ARG A 14 32.64 -18.92 25.02
CA ARG A 14 31.66 -19.63 24.18
C ARG A 14 30.98 -20.82 24.88
N ARG A 15 29.76 -21.10 24.41
CA ARG A 15 29.13 -22.42 24.13
C ARG A 15 29.11 -23.46 25.26
N GLU A 16 27.91 -23.71 25.77
CA GLU A 16 27.49 -25.07 26.12
C GLU A 16 26.04 -25.30 25.65
N ALA A 17 25.89 -26.22 24.70
CA ALA A 17 24.64 -26.93 24.44
C ALA A 17 24.96 -28.40 24.67
N LEU A 18 24.56 -28.91 25.83
CA LEU A 18 24.59 -30.32 26.16
C LEU A 18 23.18 -30.87 25.97
N VAL A 19 23.01 -31.64 24.90
CA VAL A 19 21.88 -32.56 24.72
C VAL A 19 22.16 -33.78 25.59
N VAL A 20 21.32 -34.00 26.60
CA VAL A 20 21.31 -35.25 27.36
C VAL A 20 20.22 -36.15 26.76
N LEU A 21 20.62 -37.32 26.25
CA LEU A 21 19.74 -38.43 25.91
C LEU A 21 20.11 -39.65 26.75
N ALA A 22 19.21 -40.02 27.66
CA ALA A 22 18.93 -41.37 28.22
C ALA A 22 18.08 -41.13 29.49
N GLY A 23 16.98 -41.82 29.80
CA GLY A 23 16.34 -43.01 29.24
C GLY A 23 14.91 -43.14 29.82
N ALA A 24 14.29 -44.29 29.52
CA ALA A 24 12.86 -44.59 29.61
C ALA A 24 12.17 -44.49 30.98
N GLY A 25 10.87 -44.15 30.98
CA GLY A 25 9.97 -44.40 32.12
C GLY A 25 8.62 -43.68 32.11
N ALA A 26 7.57 -44.42 31.75
CA ALA A 26 6.15 -44.31 32.16
C ALA A 26 5.27 -43.08 31.78
N ALA A 27 4.08 -43.43 31.31
CA ALA A 27 2.95 -42.63 30.85
C ALA A 27 2.44 -41.53 31.82
N GLY A 28 2.05 -40.41 31.23
CA GLY A 28 1.21 -39.38 31.86
C GLY A 28 0.74 -38.36 30.83
N ALA A 29 -0.49 -38.53 30.32
CA ALA A 29 -1.11 -37.60 29.39
C ALA A 29 -1.43 -36.26 30.09
N LEU A 30 -0.65 -35.22 29.79
CA LEU A 30 -1.02 -33.83 30.09
C LEU A 30 -0.86 -33.03 28.80
N GLY A 31 -2.00 -32.54 28.30
CA GLY A 31 -2.11 -31.82 27.04
C GLY A 31 -1.18 -30.62 26.99
N ALA A 32 -0.32 -30.59 25.98
CA ALA A 32 0.41 -29.40 25.60
C ALA A 32 -0.58 -28.36 25.08
N TRP A 33 -0.95 -27.40 25.93
CA TRP A 33 -1.52 -26.15 25.46
C TRP A 33 -0.44 -25.46 24.63
N ARG A 34 -0.50 -25.64 23.30
CA ARG A 34 0.24 -24.78 22.38
C ARG A 34 -0.35 -23.39 22.54
N LEU A 35 0.36 -22.52 23.24
CA LEU A 35 0.20 -21.08 23.06
C LEU A 35 0.49 -20.82 21.59
N VAL A 36 -0.56 -20.55 20.81
CA VAL A 36 -0.41 -20.06 19.45
C VAL A 36 0.25 -18.70 19.58
N GLY A 37 1.57 -18.67 19.47
CA GLY A 37 2.31 -17.43 19.25
C GLY A 37 1.74 -16.78 18.00
N ALA A 38 1.26 -15.55 18.12
CA ALA A 38 0.84 -14.77 16.97
C ALA A 38 2.00 -14.70 15.98
N ASP A 39 1.71 -15.01 14.71
CA ASP A 39 2.70 -14.93 13.64
C ASP A 39 3.32 -13.52 13.60
N PRO A 40 4.66 -13.39 13.71
CA PRO A 40 5.34 -12.10 13.73
C PRO A 40 5.20 -11.31 12.41
N ALA A 41 4.70 -11.94 11.35
CA ALA A 41 4.34 -11.28 10.10
C ALA A 41 3.07 -10.41 10.19
N VAL A 42 2.24 -10.58 11.23
CA VAL A 42 1.01 -9.79 11.43
C VAL A 42 1.29 -8.44 12.10
N ALA A 43 2.41 -8.30 12.81
CA ALA A 43 2.70 -7.12 13.64
C ALA A 43 3.23 -5.91 12.86
N ALA A 44 3.83 -6.08 11.66
CA ALA A 44 4.32 -4.96 10.85
C ALA A 44 3.22 -4.30 9.98
N ASP A 45 2.09 -4.98 9.78
CA ASP A 45 1.00 -4.60 8.86
C ASP A 45 -0.20 -3.96 9.57
N CYS A 46 -0.09 -3.69 10.87
CA CYS A 46 -1.18 -3.20 11.71
C CYS A 46 -0.76 -1.92 12.45
N VAL A 47 -0.44 -0.89 11.68
CA VAL A 47 -0.20 0.46 12.21
C VAL A 47 -1.26 1.38 11.64
N LEU A 48 -1.71 2.35 12.44
CA LEU A 48 -2.60 3.40 11.97
C LEU A 48 -1.97 4.07 10.73
N GLN A 49 -2.71 4.06 9.64
CA GLN A 49 -2.26 4.66 8.40
C GLN A 49 -2.33 6.18 8.54
N GLN A 50 -1.21 6.84 8.23
CA GLN A 50 -1.15 8.30 8.23
C GLN A 50 -2.14 8.86 7.21
N GLU A 51 -2.96 9.82 7.64
CA GLU A 51 -3.85 10.53 6.74
C GLU A 51 -3.07 11.49 5.84
N SER A 52 -3.61 11.72 4.65
CA SER A 52 -3.03 12.61 3.65
C SER A 52 -4.13 13.46 3.04
N THR A 53 -3.76 14.65 2.59
CA THR A 53 -4.65 15.64 1.97
C THR A 53 -5.49 15.00 0.85
N GLU A 54 -6.81 15.24 0.88
CA GLU A 54 -7.76 14.73 -0.11
C GLU A 54 -7.49 15.26 -1.52
N GLY A 55 -7.09 16.53 -1.62
CA GLY A 55 -6.91 17.22 -2.89
C GLY A 55 -8.24 17.66 -3.53
N PRO A 56 -8.18 18.51 -4.56
CA PRO A 56 -9.37 19.22 -5.08
C PRO A 56 -10.24 18.36 -6.00
N PHE A 57 -9.88 17.10 -6.23
CA PHE A 57 -10.49 16.25 -7.25
C PHE A 57 -11.28 15.08 -6.69
N TYR A 58 -11.60 15.07 -5.38
CA TYR A 58 -12.58 14.14 -4.86
C TYR A 58 -13.96 14.46 -5.46
N LEU A 59 -14.68 13.40 -5.83
CA LEU A 59 -16.06 13.47 -6.30
C LEU A 59 -16.77 12.27 -5.69
N ASP A 60 -17.81 12.55 -4.90
CA ASP A 60 -18.73 11.52 -4.45
C ASP A 60 -19.61 11.12 -5.63
N VAL A 61 -19.24 10.02 -6.29
CA VAL A 61 -19.90 9.52 -7.50
C VAL A 61 -20.76 8.29 -7.22
N ASP A 62 -20.88 7.86 -5.96
CA ASP A 62 -21.60 6.66 -5.51
C ASP A 62 -21.44 5.45 -6.47
N LEU A 63 -20.19 5.06 -6.74
CA LEU A 63 -19.86 4.13 -7.82
C LEU A 63 -19.20 2.85 -7.34
N LEU A 64 -20.01 1.86 -6.93
CA LEU A 64 -19.52 0.53 -6.58
C LEU A 64 -19.13 -0.29 -7.82
N ARG A 65 -17.84 -0.34 -8.14
CA ARG A 65 -17.32 -1.15 -9.26
C ARG A 65 -15.90 -1.65 -9.02
N ARG A 66 -15.61 -2.83 -9.56
CA ARG A 66 -14.28 -3.45 -9.47
C ARG A 66 -13.31 -2.94 -10.52
N ASP A 67 -13.77 -2.74 -11.76
CA ASP A 67 -12.94 -2.22 -12.84
C ASP A 67 -13.09 -0.70 -12.95
N LEU A 68 -12.03 0.02 -12.59
CA LEU A 68 -11.99 1.47 -12.60
C LEU A 68 -11.61 2.04 -13.96
N ARG A 69 -11.17 1.21 -14.93
CA ARG A 69 -10.51 1.71 -16.13
C ARG A 69 -11.41 2.54 -17.03
N GLY A 70 -12.72 2.28 -17.03
CA GLY A 70 -13.68 3.01 -17.86
C GLY A 70 -13.29 3.04 -19.35
N GLY A 71 -12.74 1.94 -19.86
CA GLY A 71 -12.25 1.81 -21.24
C GLY A 71 -10.91 2.49 -21.53
N ARG A 72 -10.27 3.15 -20.55
CA ARG A 72 -8.96 3.79 -20.73
C ARG A 72 -7.84 2.76 -20.72
N THR A 73 -6.87 2.97 -21.61
CA THR A 73 -5.65 2.16 -21.71
C THR A 73 -4.56 2.67 -20.76
N GLY A 74 -3.74 1.74 -20.28
CA GLY A 74 -2.61 2.00 -19.40
C GLY A 74 -1.99 0.69 -18.90
N THR A 75 -0.95 0.78 -18.09
CA THR A 75 -0.31 -0.39 -17.49
C THR A 75 -1.23 -0.95 -16.41
N ASN A 76 -1.81 -2.12 -16.63
CA ASN A 76 -2.79 -2.72 -15.73
C ASN A 76 -2.24 -2.92 -14.31
N LEU A 77 -3.08 -2.62 -13.32
CA LEU A 77 -2.84 -2.83 -11.90
C LEU A 77 -4.02 -3.56 -11.27
N ALA A 78 -3.80 -4.78 -10.81
CA ALA A 78 -4.74 -5.49 -9.94
C ALA A 78 -4.42 -5.14 -8.48
N LEU A 79 -5.22 -4.24 -7.89
CA LEU A 79 -4.97 -3.66 -6.57
C LEU A 79 -5.84 -4.35 -5.50
N ARG A 80 -5.22 -4.67 -4.35
CA ARG A 80 -5.87 -5.22 -3.17
C ARG A 80 -5.56 -4.35 -1.96
N LEU A 81 -6.58 -3.79 -1.34
CA LEU A 81 -6.43 -3.00 -0.12
C LEU A 81 -7.08 -3.75 1.03
N LYS A 82 -6.28 -4.09 2.04
CA LYS A 82 -6.78 -4.76 3.25
C LYS A 82 -7.05 -3.69 4.30
N VAL A 83 -8.25 -3.65 4.84
CA VAL A 83 -8.62 -2.73 5.93
C VAL A 83 -8.63 -3.51 7.23
N VAL A 84 -7.87 -3.05 8.21
CA VAL A 84 -7.81 -3.61 9.57
C VAL A 84 -8.06 -2.53 10.59
N ASP A 85 -8.61 -2.92 11.73
CA ASP A 85 -8.69 -2.06 12.90
C ASP A 85 -7.29 -1.93 13.51
N ALA A 86 -6.79 -0.70 13.69
CA ALA A 86 -5.42 -0.45 14.14
C ALA A 86 -5.18 -0.81 15.62
N GLY A 87 -6.24 -0.89 16.45
CA GLY A 87 -6.12 -1.26 17.86
C GLY A 87 -6.12 -2.78 18.09
N THR A 88 -6.79 -3.53 17.21
CA THR A 88 -7.00 -4.98 17.38
C THR A 88 -6.38 -5.84 16.29
N CYS A 89 -5.92 -5.23 15.19
CA CYS A 89 -5.41 -5.89 13.99
C CYS A 89 -6.41 -6.83 13.30
N ARG A 90 -7.70 -6.73 13.66
CA ARG A 90 -8.75 -7.56 13.08
C ARG A 90 -9.21 -6.96 11.75
N PRO A 91 -9.41 -7.78 10.70
CA PRO A 91 -9.96 -7.30 9.44
C PRO A 91 -11.34 -6.66 9.61
N ILE A 92 -11.56 -5.55 8.92
CA ILE A 92 -12.86 -4.87 8.90
C ILE A 92 -13.64 -5.36 7.68
N ARG A 93 -14.66 -6.19 7.90
CA ARG A 93 -15.61 -6.59 6.86
C ARG A 93 -16.60 -5.47 6.57
N GLY A 94 -16.93 -5.24 5.31
CA GLY A 94 -17.99 -4.32 4.89
C GLY A 94 -17.59 -2.84 4.87
N ALA A 95 -16.34 -2.51 5.20
CA ALA A 95 -15.79 -1.17 4.97
C ALA A 95 -15.88 -0.82 3.49
N VAL A 96 -16.25 0.41 3.16
CA VAL A 96 -16.25 0.91 1.78
C VAL A 96 -14.90 1.57 1.54
N VAL A 97 -14.16 1.10 0.55
CA VAL A 97 -12.91 1.72 0.11
C VAL A 97 -13.19 2.39 -1.22
N GLU A 98 -12.96 3.69 -1.29
CA GLU A 98 -13.08 4.50 -2.49
C GLU A 98 -11.71 4.89 -3.03
N LEU A 99 -11.56 4.87 -4.35
CA LEU A 99 -10.34 5.27 -5.03
C LEU A 99 -10.64 6.29 -6.11
N TRP A 100 -9.74 7.26 -6.26
CA TRP A 100 -9.67 8.14 -7.42
C TRP A 100 -8.21 8.44 -7.79
N HIS A 101 -7.92 8.53 -9.08
CA HIS A 101 -6.60 8.91 -9.58
C HIS A 101 -6.66 9.36 -11.05
N THR A 102 -5.51 9.77 -11.59
CA THR A 102 -5.36 10.15 -12.99
C THR A 102 -5.37 8.95 -13.94
N ASP A 103 -5.83 9.15 -15.19
CA ASP A 103 -5.52 8.20 -16.26
C ASP A 103 -4.03 8.22 -16.64
N ALA A 104 -3.62 7.37 -17.59
CA ALA A 104 -2.22 7.28 -18.03
C ALA A 104 -1.67 8.59 -18.65
N GLY A 105 -2.52 9.56 -18.98
CA GLY A 105 -2.12 10.89 -19.46
C GLY A 105 -2.01 11.95 -18.38
N GLY A 106 -2.26 11.59 -17.11
CA GLY A 106 -2.22 12.55 -16.00
C GLY A 106 -3.49 13.36 -15.83
N LYS A 107 -4.63 12.91 -16.36
CA LYS A 107 -5.93 13.60 -16.23
C LYS A 107 -6.85 12.91 -15.25
N TYR A 108 -7.52 13.67 -14.38
CA TYR A 108 -8.65 13.22 -13.57
C TYR A 108 -9.95 13.20 -14.38
N SER A 109 -10.86 12.30 -14.02
CA SER A 109 -12.22 12.29 -14.58
C SER A 109 -13.14 13.24 -13.82
N GLY A 110 -14.14 13.81 -14.51
CA GLY A 110 -15.10 14.73 -13.92
C GLY A 110 -14.63 16.19 -13.84
N ILE A 111 -13.47 16.52 -14.41
CA ILE A 111 -12.86 17.84 -14.30
C ILE A 111 -13.03 18.62 -15.60
N ALA A 112 -13.78 19.72 -15.54
CA ALA A 112 -14.12 20.53 -16.70
C ALA A 112 -12.90 21.13 -17.39
N SER A 113 -11.96 21.68 -16.62
CA SER A 113 -10.71 22.27 -17.13
C SER A 113 -9.81 21.25 -17.84
N GLU A 114 -10.01 19.95 -17.62
CA GLU A 114 -9.28 18.88 -18.29
C GLU A 114 -10.03 18.28 -19.49
N GLY A 115 -11.26 18.75 -19.74
CA GLY A 115 -12.16 18.23 -20.77
C GLY A 115 -12.74 16.86 -20.43
N THR A 116 -12.92 16.56 -19.14
CA THR A 116 -13.36 15.23 -18.66
C THR A 116 -14.70 15.25 -17.91
N SER A 117 -15.48 16.33 -18.05
CA SER A 117 -16.83 16.45 -17.49
C SER A 117 -17.71 15.23 -17.82
N GLY A 118 -18.49 14.77 -16.84
CA GLY A 118 -19.38 13.61 -16.96
C GLY A 118 -18.67 12.26 -17.14
N LYS A 119 -17.34 12.22 -17.12
CA LYS A 119 -16.57 10.96 -17.12
C LYS A 119 -16.27 10.54 -15.69
N THR A 120 -16.16 9.24 -15.48
CA THR A 120 -15.88 8.65 -14.15
C THR A 120 -14.72 7.66 -14.17
N PHE A 121 -13.90 7.59 -15.22
CA PHE A 121 -12.74 6.68 -15.26
C PHE A 121 -11.81 6.90 -14.05
N MET A 122 -11.11 5.84 -13.64
CA MET A 122 -10.21 5.80 -12.47
C MET A 122 -10.86 6.18 -11.13
N ARG A 123 -12.20 6.19 -11.04
CA ARG A 123 -12.97 6.39 -9.80
C ARG A 123 -13.81 5.17 -9.44
N GLY A 124 -13.98 4.87 -8.17
CA GLY A 124 -14.97 3.90 -7.74
C GLY A 124 -14.68 3.29 -6.38
N ALA A 125 -15.65 2.54 -5.90
CA ALA A 125 -15.68 1.99 -4.56
C ALA A 125 -15.83 0.47 -4.54
N GLN A 126 -15.30 -0.17 -3.52
CA GLN A 126 -15.53 -1.59 -3.23
C GLN A 126 -15.71 -1.81 -1.74
N ARG A 127 -16.61 -2.74 -1.41
CA ARG A 127 -16.76 -3.22 -0.04
C ARG A 127 -15.71 -4.28 0.27
N THR A 128 -15.14 -4.23 1.46
CA THR A 128 -14.20 -5.25 1.93
C THR A 128 -14.92 -6.57 2.21
N ASP A 129 -14.27 -7.68 1.87
CA ASP A 129 -14.77 -9.03 2.15
C ASP A 129 -14.57 -9.44 3.63
N ARG A 130 -14.83 -10.72 3.96
CA ARG A 130 -14.64 -11.27 5.32
C ARG A 130 -13.18 -11.20 5.80
N SER A 131 -12.23 -11.13 4.88
CA SER A 131 -10.80 -10.98 5.17
C SER A 131 -10.37 -9.51 5.20
N GLY A 132 -11.31 -8.57 5.10
CA GLY A 132 -11.06 -7.13 5.09
C GLY A 132 -10.53 -6.61 3.75
N VAL A 133 -10.64 -7.35 2.66
CA VAL A 133 -10.00 -6.99 1.38
C VAL A 133 -10.98 -6.40 0.38
N ALA A 134 -10.70 -5.17 -0.07
CA ALA A 134 -11.28 -4.55 -1.25
C ALA A 134 -10.38 -4.82 -2.48
N ARG A 135 -10.97 -5.14 -3.64
CA ARG A 135 -10.23 -5.53 -4.85
C ARG A 135 -10.62 -4.68 -6.05
N PHE A 136 -9.64 -4.11 -6.72
CA PHE A 136 -9.83 -3.24 -7.88
C PHE A 136 -8.98 -3.71 -9.07
N THR A 137 -9.47 -3.44 -10.27
CA THR A 137 -8.71 -3.47 -11.52
C THR A 137 -8.61 -2.03 -12.01
N THR A 138 -7.39 -1.52 -12.10
CA THR A 138 -7.10 -0.17 -12.55
C THR A 138 -5.81 -0.14 -13.39
N ILE A 139 -5.19 1.02 -13.56
CA ILE A 139 -3.88 1.22 -14.16
C ILE A 139 -2.94 1.96 -13.20
N VAL A 140 -1.63 1.88 -13.46
CA VAL A 140 -0.68 2.82 -12.84
C VAL A 140 -1.01 4.25 -13.32
N PRO A 141 -1.17 5.23 -12.41
CA PRO A 141 -1.53 6.60 -12.76
C PRO A 141 -0.48 7.26 -13.65
N GLY A 142 -0.90 8.18 -14.51
CA GLY A 142 0.02 9.08 -15.21
C GLY A 142 0.44 10.24 -14.31
N TRP A 143 1.63 10.80 -14.54
CA TRP A 143 2.10 11.97 -13.80
C TRP A 143 1.41 13.24 -14.29
N TYR A 144 1.31 14.22 -13.39
CA TYR A 144 0.90 15.58 -13.68
C TYR A 144 1.80 16.55 -12.90
N PRO A 145 1.92 17.82 -13.35
CA PRO A 145 2.94 18.71 -12.81
C PRO A 145 2.86 18.91 -11.30
N GLY A 146 4.02 18.93 -10.65
CA GLY A 146 4.17 19.26 -9.24
C GLY A 146 3.83 18.13 -8.25
N ARG A 147 3.42 16.94 -8.71
CA ARG A 147 3.07 15.82 -7.83
C ARG A 147 3.69 14.50 -8.30
N THR A 148 4.17 13.69 -7.35
CA THR A 148 4.55 12.30 -7.63
C THR A 148 3.31 11.46 -7.93
N PRO A 149 3.34 10.42 -8.79
CA PRO A 149 2.20 9.58 -9.10
C PRO A 149 1.61 8.91 -7.85
N HIS A 150 0.29 9.02 -7.67
CA HIS A 150 -0.42 8.49 -6.52
C HIS A 150 -1.84 8.03 -6.88
N ILE A 151 -2.41 7.19 -6.01
CA ILE A 151 -3.83 6.85 -6.01
C ILE A 151 -4.42 7.36 -4.71
N HIS A 152 -5.42 8.22 -4.76
CA HIS A 152 -6.12 8.62 -3.55
C HIS A 152 -7.01 7.50 -3.03
N VAL A 153 -7.17 7.44 -1.71
CA VAL A 153 -8.01 6.47 -1.02
C VAL A 153 -8.84 7.16 0.05
N LYS A 154 -10.11 6.76 0.16
CA LYS A 154 -10.98 7.11 1.29
C LYS A 154 -11.65 5.84 1.81
N VAL A 155 -11.71 5.68 3.12
CA VAL A 155 -12.30 4.49 3.76
C VAL A 155 -13.46 4.91 4.65
N PHE A 156 -14.57 4.22 4.48
CA PHE A 156 -15.77 4.39 5.29
C PHE A 156 -16.06 3.12 6.09
N VAL A 157 -16.46 3.29 7.35
CA VAL A 157 -16.94 2.21 8.23
C VAL A 157 -18.21 2.70 8.89
N GLY A 158 -19.32 1.96 8.76
CA GLY A 158 -20.60 2.38 9.35
C GLY A 158 -21.24 3.62 8.72
N GLY A 159 -20.64 4.20 7.68
CA GLY A 159 -21.08 5.46 7.07
C GLY A 159 -20.12 6.62 7.34
N ASP A 160 -19.26 6.49 8.35
CA ASP A 160 -18.28 7.52 8.72
C ASP A 160 -16.97 7.36 7.94
N VAL A 161 -16.38 8.49 7.54
CA VAL A 161 -15.02 8.53 6.99
C VAL A 161 -14.03 8.27 8.11
N VAL A 162 -13.34 7.13 8.05
CA VAL A 162 -12.33 6.73 9.05
C VAL A 162 -10.89 6.89 8.56
N HIS A 163 -10.70 7.17 7.26
CA HIS A 163 -9.38 7.43 6.69
C HIS A 163 -9.50 8.15 5.36
N THR A 164 -8.72 9.20 5.17
CA THR A 164 -8.40 9.77 3.85
C THR A 164 -6.88 9.76 3.63
N GLY A 165 -6.43 9.28 2.47
CA GLY A 165 -5.01 9.07 2.23
C GLY A 165 -4.61 9.03 0.75
N GLN A 166 -3.32 8.83 0.52
CA GLN A 166 -2.72 8.70 -0.81
C GLN A 166 -1.77 7.50 -0.84
N LEU A 167 -1.86 6.68 -1.88
CA LEU A 167 -1.07 5.49 -2.12
C LEU A 167 0.00 5.78 -3.17
N TYR A 168 1.25 5.48 -2.85
CA TYR A 168 2.41 5.86 -3.67
C TYR A 168 3.10 4.65 -4.30
N PHE A 169 4.00 4.94 -5.22
CA PHE A 169 4.74 3.94 -6.00
C PHE A 169 6.23 4.06 -5.74
N ARG A 170 6.95 2.94 -5.81
CA ARG A 170 8.42 2.97 -5.82
C ARG A 170 8.92 3.61 -7.12
N PRO A 171 9.97 4.45 -7.10
CA PRO A 171 10.50 5.07 -8.32
C PRO A 171 10.85 4.07 -9.44
N ALA A 172 11.40 2.90 -9.10
CA ALA A 172 11.70 1.88 -10.09
C ALA A 172 10.46 1.38 -10.87
N VAL A 173 9.27 1.41 -10.25
CA VAL A 173 8.01 1.04 -10.92
C VAL A 173 7.57 2.16 -11.86
N THR A 174 7.52 3.41 -11.39
CA THR A 174 7.06 4.53 -12.24
C THR A 174 8.02 4.76 -13.40
N GLN A 175 9.34 4.67 -13.18
CA GLN A 175 10.35 4.75 -14.25
C GLN A 175 10.15 3.67 -15.32
N ALA A 176 9.94 2.42 -14.93
CA ALA A 176 9.71 1.33 -15.88
C ALA A 176 8.39 1.51 -16.67
N VAL A 177 7.34 2.00 -16.01
CA VAL A 177 6.05 2.29 -16.66
C VAL A 177 6.15 3.49 -17.60
N TYR A 178 6.94 4.51 -17.24
CA TYR A 178 7.06 5.75 -18.02
C TYR A 178 8.04 5.65 -19.18
N ALA A 179 8.84 4.58 -19.23
CA ALA A 179 9.68 4.25 -20.38
C ALA A 179 8.91 3.69 -21.59
N GLN A 180 7.58 3.50 -21.51
CA GLN A 180 6.81 2.80 -22.53
C GLN A 180 5.49 3.48 -22.93
N GLY A 181 5.07 3.23 -24.18
CA GLY A 181 3.75 3.54 -24.70
C GLY A 181 3.27 4.97 -24.45
N ARG A 182 1.99 5.09 -24.06
CA ARG A 182 1.32 6.36 -23.73
C ARG A 182 2.05 7.17 -22.65
N TYR A 183 2.63 6.50 -21.67
CA TYR A 183 3.33 7.18 -20.59
C TYR A 183 4.59 7.88 -21.10
N ARG A 184 5.37 7.21 -21.97
CA ARG A 184 6.55 7.80 -22.61
C ARG A 184 6.19 9.04 -23.43
N ALA A 185 5.06 8.99 -24.14
CA ALA A 185 4.59 10.12 -24.95
C ALA A 185 4.26 11.38 -24.13
N ARG A 186 4.01 11.25 -22.82
CA ARG A 186 3.74 12.40 -21.93
C ARG A 186 4.99 13.20 -21.58
N GLY A 187 6.18 12.60 -21.75
CA GLY A 187 7.45 13.17 -21.37
C GLY A 187 7.90 12.78 -19.96
N ARG A 188 8.95 13.45 -19.48
CA ARG A 188 9.60 13.16 -18.20
C ARG A 188 8.75 13.67 -17.03
N GLN A 189 8.49 12.80 -16.07
CA GLN A 189 7.95 13.16 -14.75
C GLN A 189 8.83 14.24 -14.09
N ASP A 190 8.21 15.32 -13.63
CA ASP A 190 8.90 16.46 -13.02
C ASP A 190 9.10 16.31 -11.51
N THR A 191 8.15 15.67 -10.82
CA THR A 191 8.17 15.50 -9.36
C THR A 191 8.25 14.04 -8.96
N THR A 192 9.28 13.65 -8.20
CA THR A 192 9.46 12.30 -7.65
C THR A 192 8.95 12.24 -6.20
N ASN A 193 8.88 11.05 -5.59
CA ASN A 193 8.57 10.95 -4.16
C ASN A 193 9.51 11.81 -3.28
N ALA A 194 10.80 11.89 -3.64
CA ALA A 194 11.78 12.65 -2.87
C ALA A 194 11.61 14.17 -2.99
N SER A 195 10.92 14.65 -4.04
CA SER A 195 10.67 16.06 -4.30
C SER A 195 9.20 16.46 -4.18
N ASP A 196 8.32 15.54 -3.77
CA ASP A 196 6.91 15.81 -3.52
C ASP A 196 6.71 16.22 -2.05
N GLY A 197 6.25 17.45 -1.83
CA GLY A 197 6.06 17.99 -0.48
C GLY A 197 5.00 17.25 0.34
N ILE A 198 3.94 16.73 -0.30
CA ILE A 198 2.88 15.97 0.37
C ILE A 198 3.40 14.58 0.73
N PHE A 199 4.13 13.91 -0.16
CA PHE A 199 4.77 12.63 0.14
C PHE A 199 5.68 12.74 1.37
N GLY A 200 6.52 13.78 1.42
CA GLY A 200 7.46 14.01 2.53
C GLY A 200 6.76 14.37 3.84
N ALA A 201 5.84 15.33 3.81
CA ALA A 201 5.20 15.86 5.00
C ALA A 201 4.12 14.94 5.59
N GLU A 202 3.42 14.16 4.76
CA GLU A 202 2.24 13.38 5.16
C GLU A 202 2.51 11.87 5.23
N GLY A 203 3.76 11.50 5.51
CA GLY A 203 4.12 10.10 5.78
C GLY A 203 4.00 9.16 4.57
N GLY A 204 4.15 9.67 3.34
CA GLY A 204 3.98 8.92 2.11
C GLY A 204 4.86 7.67 1.99
N SER A 205 6.00 7.63 2.70
CA SER A 205 6.87 6.45 2.78
C SER A 205 6.19 5.21 3.37
N ARG A 206 5.19 5.39 4.25
CA ARG A 206 4.36 4.32 4.84
C ARG A 206 3.16 3.93 3.96
N ALA A 207 2.95 4.64 2.86
CA ALA A 207 1.84 4.40 1.94
C ALA A 207 2.31 3.94 0.54
N VAL A 208 3.56 3.48 0.43
CA VAL A 208 4.10 2.92 -0.82
C VAL A 208 3.58 1.49 -1.04
N LEU A 209 2.90 1.27 -2.16
CA LEU A 209 2.33 -0.03 -2.51
C LEU A 209 3.41 -1.11 -2.66
N ALA A 210 3.12 -2.30 -2.12
CA ALA A 210 3.88 -3.51 -2.40
C ALA A 210 3.44 -4.08 -3.75
N LEU A 211 4.29 -3.95 -4.79
CA LEU A 211 3.95 -4.34 -6.16
C LEU A 211 4.78 -5.52 -6.66
N LYS A 212 4.10 -6.46 -7.33
CA LYS A 212 4.71 -7.58 -8.07
C LYS A 212 4.33 -7.46 -9.54
N ARG A 213 5.33 -7.46 -10.42
CA ARG A 213 5.11 -7.46 -11.88
C ARG A 213 4.54 -8.82 -12.31
N ARG A 214 3.56 -8.80 -13.22
CA ARG A 214 2.85 -10.02 -13.68
C ARG A 214 3.56 -10.77 -14.80
N GLY A 215 4.59 -10.18 -15.40
CA GLY A 215 5.35 -10.78 -16.50
C GLY A 215 6.73 -10.16 -16.64
N ALA A 216 7.40 -10.42 -17.77
CA ALA A 216 8.78 -9.98 -17.99
C ALA A 216 8.91 -8.45 -18.04
N THR A 217 7.93 -7.75 -18.61
CA THR A 217 7.96 -6.30 -18.88
C THR A 217 6.93 -5.53 -18.05
N ALA A 218 7.12 -4.22 -17.89
CA ALA A 218 6.14 -3.36 -17.22
C ALA A 218 4.78 -3.37 -17.94
N ALA A 219 4.74 -3.53 -19.26
CA ALA A 219 3.51 -3.68 -20.05
C ALA A 219 2.64 -4.87 -19.61
N SER A 220 3.24 -5.90 -18.99
CA SER A 220 2.49 -7.05 -18.44
C SER A 220 1.61 -6.68 -17.24
N GLY A 221 1.81 -5.48 -16.67
CA GLY A 221 1.07 -4.99 -15.52
C GLY A 221 1.58 -5.54 -14.18
N TYR A 222 0.87 -5.16 -13.12
CA TYR A 222 1.24 -5.43 -11.74
C TYR A 222 0.06 -5.99 -10.94
N THR A 223 0.36 -6.80 -9.94
CA THR A 223 -0.50 -7.02 -8.78
C THR A 223 0.07 -6.24 -7.62
N GLY A 224 -0.79 -5.60 -6.83
CA GLY A 224 -0.35 -4.71 -5.76
C GLY A 224 -1.27 -4.69 -4.57
N GLY A 225 -0.75 -4.24 -3.44
CA GLY A 225 -1.57 -3.96 -2.27
C GLY A 225 -0.87 -3.24 -1.15
N LEU A 226 -1.67 -2.87 -0.16
CA LEU A 226 -1.28 -2.29 1.12
C LEU A 226 -2.32 -2.67 2.18
N THR A 227 -1.89 -2.83 3.42
CA THR A 227 -2.78 -2.91 4.58
C THR A 227 -2.98 -1.52 5.15
N LEU A 228 -4.24 -1.09 5.27
CA LEU A 228 -4.67 0.17 5.84
C LEU A 228 -5.17 -0.11 7.27
N GLY A 229 -4.38 0.24 8.27
CA GLY A 229 -4.86 0.30 9.66
C GLY A 229 -5.68 1.57 9.86
N VAL A 230 -6.92 1.44 10.31
CA VAL A 230 -7.83 2.57 10.57
C VAL A 230 -8.35 2.52 12.01
N GLN A 231 -8.76 3.66 12.55
CA GLN A 231 -9.48 3.75 13.82
C GLN A 231 -10.97 4.02 13.54
N ARG A 232 -11.85 3.35 14.29
CA ARG A 232 -13.30 3.51 14.20
C ARG A 232 -13.80 4.43 15.29
#